data_AF-A0A914CQX8-F1
#
_entry.id   AF-A0A914CQX8-F1
#
_cell.length_a   1.000
_cell.length_b   1.000
_cell.length_c   1.000
_cell.angle_alpha   90.00
_cell.angle_beta   90.00
_cell.angle_gamma   90.00
#
_symmetry.space_group_name_H-M   'P 1'
#
loop_
_entity.id
_entity.type
_entity.pdbx_description
1 polymer ?
#
loop_
_entity_poly.entity_id
_entity_poly.type
_entity_poly.pdbx_seq_one_letter_code
_entity_poly.pdbx_strand_id
1 'polypeptide(L)'
;MHPRPPMKINRDKNPNPSNKQDFYVVHKQPVPLDSCVFCDADSEDSRANVSLKNAFVVIHLTRYYQVISVLSLQTKNRQEKEVWIEKFQESIENYESIQLKDMLRCTPLFSSLSLRRCSSSRYMSSSSSRQRSLH
;
A
#
# COMPACT_ATOMS: atom_id res chain seq x y z
N MET A 1 -44.75 7.61 -10.45
CA MET A 1 -43.43 7.82 -11.06
C MET A 1 -43.28 6.83 -12.21
N HIS A 2 -43.02 7.30 -13.43
CA HIS A 2 -42.89 6.44 -14.61
C HIS A 2 -41.42 6.09 -14.86
N PRO A 3 -41.09 4.85 -15.27
CA PRO A 3 -39.71 4.48 -15.63
C PRO A 3 -39.32 5.07 -16.99
N ARG A 4 -38.04 5.45 -17.14
CA ARG A 4 -37.47 5.91 -18.42
C ARG A 4 -37.42 4.77 -19.44
N PRO A 5 -37.64 5.04 -20.74
CA PRO A 5 -37.43 4.04 -21.78
C PRO A 5 -35.93 3.78 -22.02
N PRO A 6 -35.54 2.56 -22.41
CA PRO A 6 -34.15 2.24 -22.70
C PRO A 6 -33.72 2.81 -24.07
N MET A 7 -32.49 3.36 -24.13
CA MET A 7 -31.87 3.77 -25.38
C MET A 7 -31.52 2.54 -26.24
N LYS A 8 -31.99 2.52 -27.49
CA LYS A 8 -31.62 1.48 -28.47
C LYS A 8 -30.22 1.77 -29.01
N ILE A 9 -29.26 0.89 -28.72
CA ILE A 9 -27.93 0.91 -29.33
C ILE A 9 -27.98 0.04 -30.60
N ASN A 10 -27.60 0.66 -31.72
CA ASN A 10 -27.60 0.09 -33.05
C ASN A 10 -26.61 -1.08 -33.12
N ARG A 11 -27.11 -2.29 -33.43
CA ARG A 11 -26.27 -3.44 -33.78
C ARG A 11 -25.84 -3.26 -35.23
N ASP A 12 -24.55 -3.09 -35.46
CA ASP A 12 -23.81 -3.77 -36.53
C ASP A 12 -22.32 -3.42 -36.47
N LYS A 13 -21.50 -4.41 -36.08
CA LYS A 13 -20.16 -4.68 -36.62
C LYS A 13 -19.52 -5.89 -35.93
N ASN A 14 -19.51 -7.01 -36.65
CA ASN A 14 -18.52 -8.09 -36.72
C ASN A 14 -17.73 -8.47 -35.43
N PRO A 15 -17.91 -9.68 -34.85
CA PRO A 15 -17.10 -10.10 -33.71
C PRO A 15 -15.73 -10.60 -34.18
N ASN A 16 -14.70 -9.75 -34.06
CA ASN A 16 -13.31 -10.20 -34.00
C ASN A 16 -13.13 -11.05 -32.72
N PRO A 17 -12.52 -12.25 -32.78
CA PRO A 17 -12.46 -13.16 -31.62
C PRO A 17 -11.33 -12.87 -30.60
N SER A 18 -10.79 -11.65 -30.50
CA SER A 18 -9.51 -11.43 -29.79
C SER A 18 -9.46 -10.25 -28.80
N ASN A 19 -10.54 -9.92 -28.09
CA ASN A 19 -10.50 -9.01 -26.93
C ASN A 19 -11.47 -9.52 -25.85
N LYS A 20 -11.11 -10.59 -25.16
CA LYS A 20 -11.82 -10.96 -23.93
C LYS A 20 -11.33 -10.03 -22.84
N GLN A 21 -12.16 -9.06 -22.46
CA GLN A 21 -11.92 -8.24 -21.29
C GLN A 21 -12.15 -9.13 -20.06
N ASP A 22 -11.08 -9.45 -19.34
CA ASP A 22 -11.19 -10.24 -18.11
C ASP A 22 -11.65 -9.32 -16.97
N PHE A 23 -12.69 -9.76 -16.27
CA PHE A 23 -13.20 -9.08 -15.08
C PHE A 23 -12.86 -9.92 -13.85
N TYR A 24 -12.25 -9.29 -12.85
CA TYR A 24 -11.94 -9.93 -11.58
C TYR A 24 -13.00 -9.54 -10.54
N VAL A 25 -13.48 -10.52 -9.77
CA VAL A 25 -14.41 -10.31 -8.67
C VAL A 25 -13.65 -10.47 -7.37
N VAL A 26 -13.83 -9.51 -6.45
CA VAL A 26 -13.22 -9.58 -5.13
C VAL A 26 -13.83 -10.77 -4.38
N HIS A 27 -12.98 -11.72 -3.99
CA HIS A 27 -13.36 -12.81 -3.12
C HIS A 27 -13.11 -12.40 -1.66
N LYS A 28 -14.18 -12.29 -0.86
CA LYS A 28 -14.16 -11.80 0.53
C LYS A 28 -13.62 -10.36 0.64
N GLN A 29 -12.77 -10.08 1.63
CA GLN A 29 -12.18 -8.78 1.88
C GLN A 29 -10.68 -8.85 1.59
N PRO A 30 -10.07 -7.79 1.02
CA PRO A 30 -8.62 -7.68 0.93
C PRO A 30 -7.97 -7.81 2.30
N VAL A 31 -6.83 -8.49 2.38
CA VAL A 31 -6.06 -8.65 3.62
C VAL A 31 -5.02 -7.51 3.70
N PRO A 32 -5.04 -6.68 4.74
CA PRO A 32 -4.03 -5.63 4.93
C PRO A 32 -2.64 -6.22 5.19
N LEU A 33 -1.60 -5.66 4.58
CA LEU A 33 -0.23 -6.18 4.69
C LEU A 33 0.34 -6.09 6.11
N ASP A 34 -0.06 -5.10 6.92
CA ASP A 34 0.35 -4.95 8.33
C ASP A 34 -0.19 -6.02 9.27
N SER A 35 -1.12 -6.84 8.79
CA SER A 35 -1.77 -7.90 9.55
C SER A 35 -1.80 -9.24 8.80
N CYS A 36 -1.01 -9.33 7.73
CA CYS A 36 -0.88 -10.50 6.89
C CYS A 36 0.38 -11.29 7.28
N VAL A 37 0.22 -12.58 7.60
CA VAL A 37 1.32 -13.50 7.85
C VAL A 37 1.34 -14.55 6.75
N PHE A 38 2.53 -14.81 6.22
CA PHE A 38 2.75 -15.81 5.18
C PHE A 38 3.48 -17.02 5.77
N CYS A 39 3.04 -18.23 5.44
CA CYS A 39 3.67 -19.47 5.87
C CYS A 39 3.89 -20.39 4.66
N ASP A 40 5.13 -20.84 4.49
CA ASP A 40 5.41 -21.94 3.55
C ASP A 40 4.88 -23.25 4.15
N ALA A 41 4.00 -23.94 3.40
CA ALA A 41 3.36 -25.18 3.83
C ALA A 41 4.01 -26.44 3.24
N ASP A 42 5.19 -26.34 2.61
CA ASP A 42 6.01 -27.54 2.32
C ASP A 42 6.63 -28.05 3.61
N SER A 43 5.86 -28.81 4.38
CA SER A 43 6.44 -29.67 5.40
C SER A 43 6.64 -31.06 4.80
N GLU A 44 7.90 -31.46 4.66
CA GLU A 44 8.38 -32.86 4.63
C GLU A 44 8.04 -33.60 5.95
N ASP A 45 7.01 -33.19 6.69
CA ASP A 45 6.52 -33.90 7.84
C ASP A 45 5.76 -35.14 7.34
N SER A 46 6.53 -36.21 7.21
CA SER A 46 6.17 -37.55 6.75
C SER A 46 5.08 -38.23 7.61
N ARG A 47 4.40 -37.48 8.49
CA ARG A 47 3.39 -37.93 9.45
C ARG A 47 1.96 -37.61 9.02
N ALA A 48 1.76 -36.70 8.06
CA ALA A 48 0.45 -36.43 7.49
C ALA A 48 0.27 -37.22 6.19
N ASN A 49 -0.62 -38.22 6.19
CA ASN A 49 -0.92 -39.05 5.00
C ASN A 49 -1.52 -38.27 3.80
N VAL A 50 -1.71 -36.95 3.93
CA VAL A 50 -2.19 -36.04 2.88
C VAL A 50 -1.32 -34.78 2.93
N SER A 51 -0.22 -34.77 2.17
CA SER A 51 0.60 -33.57 1.99
C SER A 51 0.09 -32.75 0.80
N LEU A 52 -0.12 -31.45 1.03
CA LEU A 52 -0.48 -30.50 -0.02
C LEU A 52 0.78 -30.09 -0.78
N LYS A 53 0.92 -30.57 -2.02
CA LYS A 53 2.07 -30.22 -2.86
C LYS A 53 2.00 -28.76 -3.31
N ASN A 54 3.13 -28.06 -3.28
CA ASN A 54 3.25 -26.67 -3.77
C ASN A 54 2.22 -25.73 -3.14
N ALA A 55 1.94 -25.92 -1.85
CA ALA A 55 1.02 -25.09 -1.10
C ALA A 55 1.74 -24.10 -0.19
N PHE A 56 1.05 -23.01 0.11
CA PHE A 56 1.42 -22.03 1.12
C PHE A 56 0.14 -21.51 1.81
N VAL A 57 0.32 -20.84 2.95
CA VAL A 57 -0.78 -20.34 3.76
C VAL A 57 -0.63 -18.84 3.98
N VAL A 58 -1.73 -18.12 3.83
CA VAL A 58 -1.86 -16.72 4.22
C VAL A 58 -2.79 -16.64 5.42
N ILE A 59 -2.32 -16.00 6.49
CA ILE A 59 -3.05 -15.84 7.75
C ILE A 59 -3.32 -14.35 7.94
N HIS A 60 -4.59 -14.00 8.09
CA HIS A 60 -5.02 -12.66 8.46
C HIS A 60 -5.23 -12.62 9.97
N LEU A 61 -4.50 -11.73 10.63
CA LEU A 61 -4.56 -11.53 12.08
C LEU A 61 -5.24 -10.21 12.42
N THR A 62 -5.78 -10.11 13.63
CA THR A 62 -6.06 -8.82 14.25
C THR A 62 -4.75 -8.18 14.75
N ARG A 63 -4.80 -6.90 15.13
CA ARG A 63 -3.70 -6.24 15.86
C ARG A 63 -3.35 -6.90 17.21
N TYR A 64 -4.25 -7.73 17.74
CA TYR A 64 -4.04 -8.51 18.96
C TYR A 64 -3.65 -9.97 18.67
N TYR A 65 -3.19 -10.27 17.45
CA TYR A 65 -2.77 -11.60 16.99
C TYR A 65 -3.85 -12.69 17.03
N GLN A 66 -5.12 -12.30 17.15
CA GLN A 66 -6.23 -13.24 16.98
C GLN A 66 -6.43 -13.54 15.49
N VAL A 67 -6.63 -14.82 15.14
CA VAL A 67 -6.83 -15.25 13.76
C VAL A 67 -8.21 -14.81 13.25
N ILE A 68 -8.24 -14.06 12.14
CA ILE A 68 -9.46 -13.67 11.43
C ILE A 68 -9.78 -14.68 10.33
N SER A 69 -8.77 -15.06 9.54
CA SER A 69 -8.93 -16.05 8.47
C SER A 69 -7.61 -16.73 8.11
N VAL A 70 -7.70 -17.98 7.68
CA VAL A 70 -6.59 -18.76 7.14
C VAL A 70 -6.95 -19.14 5.70
N LEU A 71 -6.05 -18.85 4.76
CA LEU A 71 -6.20 -19.17 3.35
C LEU A 71 -5.07 -20.11 2.93
N SER A 72 -5.41 -21.36 2.65
CA SER A 72 -4.50 -22.32 2.04
C SER A 72 -4.58 -22.19 0.52
N LEU A 73 -3.46 -21.83 -0.11
CA LEU A 73 -3.35 -21.62 -1.54
C LEU A 73 -2.41 -22.66 -2.12
N GLN A 74 -2.81 -23.26 -3.24
CA GLN A 74 -2.02 -24.27 -3.94
C GLN A 74 -1.71 -23.76 -5.34
N THR A 75 -0.44 -23.81 -5.73
CA THR A 75 0.00 -23.47 -7.08
C THR A 75 0.06 -24.70 -7.96
N LYS A 76 0.17 -24.49 -9.27
CA LYS A 76 0.26 -25.59 -10.24
C LYS A 76 1.57 -26.38 -10.09
N ASN A 77 2.66 -25.70 -9.74
CA ASN A 77 4.00 -26.26 -9.63
C ASN A 77 4.85 -25.47 -8.61
N ARG A 78 6.00 -26.04 -8.26
CA ARG A 78 6.93 -25.49 -7.27
C ARG A 78 7.47 -24.12 -7.68
N GLN A 79 7.78 -23.92 -8.96
CA GLN A 79 8.34 -22.67 -9.47
C GLN A 79 7.35 -21.51 -9.30
N GLU A 80 6.07 -21.73 -9.61
CA GLU A 80 5.03 -20.73 -9.37
C GLU A 80 4.90 -20.40 -7.87
N LYS A 81 5.01 -21.41 -6.99
CA LYS A 81 5.00 -21.18 -5.54
C LYS A 81 6.18 -20.32 -5.12
N GLU A 82 7.39 -20.61 -5.60
CA GLU A 82 8.59 -19.82 -5.32
C GLU A 82 8.41 -18.36 -5.74
N VAL A 83 7.83 -18.11 -6.92
CA VAL A 83 7.50 -16.74 -7.39
C VAL A 83 6.49 -16.06 -6.47
N TRP A 84 5.44 -16.76 -6.02
CA TRP A 84 4.48 -16.20 -5.07
C TRP A 84 5.13 -15.84 -3.73
N ILE A 85 6.00 -16.70 -3.21
CA ILE A 85 6.76 -16.47 -1.97
C ILE A 85 7.62 -15.22 -2.11
N GLU A 86 8.42 -15.14 -3.17
CA GLU A 86 9.32 -14.02 -3.44
C GLU A 86 8.55 -12.69 -3.55
N LYS A 87 7.43 -12.70 -4.28
CA LYS A 87 6.58 -11.50 -4.43
C LYS A 87 5.93 -11.07 -3.13
N PHE A 88 5.56 -12.01 -2.27
CA PHE A 88 5.04 -11.69 -0.93
C PHE A 88 6.12 -11.04 -0.07
N GLN A 89 7.33 -11.61 -0.04
CA GLN A 89 8.46 -11.05 0.71
C GLN A 89 8.81 -9.64 0.24
N GLU A 90 8.94 -9.43 -1.07
CA GLU A 90 9.19 -8.11 -1.67
C GLU A 90 8.09 -7.10 -1.28
N SER A 91 6.83 -7.54 -1.25
CA SER A 91 5.69 -6.68 -0.89
C SER A 91 5.70 -6.27 0.58
N ILE A 92 6.08 -7.17 1.48
CA ILE A 92 6.22 -6.86 2.92
C ILE A 92 7.37 -5.89 3.15
N GLU A 93 8.54 -6.15 2.57
CA GLU A 93 9.71 -5.27 2.68
C GLU A 93 9.41 -3.85 2.15
N ASN A 94 8.74 -3.76 1.00
CA ASN A 94 8.34 -2.49 0.42
C ASN A 94 7.31 -1.76 1.30
N TYR A 95 6.34 -2.49 1.88
CA TYR A 95 5.38 -1.92 2.81
C TYR A 95 6.07 -1.32 4.04
N GLU A 96 7.00 -2.05 4.67
CA GLU A 96 7.76 -1.58 5.82
C GLU A 96 8.60 -0.34 5.49
N SER A 97 9.25 -0.33 4.32
CA SER A 97 10.03 0.81 3.84
C SER A 97 9.18 2.07 3.64
N ILE A 98 8.00 1.93 3.01
CA ILE A 98 7.06 3.03 2.82
C ILE A 98 6.50 3.51 4.17
N GLN A 99 6.07 2.58 5.03
CA GLN A 99 5.54 2.91 6.35
C GLN A 99 6.55 3.68 7.20
N LEU A 100 7.82 3.24 7.20
CA LEU A 100 8.90 3.92 7.91
C LEU A 100 9.16 5.32 7.34
N LYS A 101 9.18 5.46 6.02
CA LYS A 101 9.35 6.76 5.34
C LYS A 101 8.24 7.74 5.70
N ASP A 102 7.00 7.29 5.74
CA ASP A 102 5.85 8.14 6.11
C ASP A 102 5.85 8.48 7.60
N MET A 103 6.20 7.52 8.47
CA MET A 103 6.41 7.73 9.90
C MET A 103 7.42 8.86 10.18
N LEU A 104 8.55 8.85 9.48
CA LEU A 104 9.59 9.88 9.62
C LEU A 104 9.13 11.26 9.14
N ARG A 105 8.30 11.32 8.08
CA ARG A 105 7.74 12.58 7.57
C ARG A 105 6.75 13.23 8.52
N CYS A 106 5.99 12.43 9.26
CA CYS A 106 4.96 12.90 10.18
C CYS A 106 5.47 13.14 11.61
N THR A 107 6.72 12.77 11.93
CA THR A 107 7.33 13.01 13.24
C THR A 107 7.89 14.45 13.31
N PRO A 108 7.39 15.33 14.21
CA PRO A 108 7.75 16.75 14.24
C PRO A 108 9.22 17.04 14.58
N LEU A 109 9.99 16.03 15.00
CA LEU A 109 11.42 16.14 15.28
C LEU A 109 12.25 16.54 14.04
N PHE A 110 11.76 16.30 12.82
CA PHE A 110 12.44 16.74 11.60
C PHE A 110 12.09 18.18 11.19
N SER A 111 10.93 18.70 11.62
CA SER A 111 10.51 20.08 11.37
C SER A 111 11.37 21.08 12.17
N SER A 112 11.87 20.69 13.35
CA SER A 112 12.70 21.54 14.21
C SER A 112 14.18 21.60 13.85
N LEU A 113 14.66 20.74 12.93
CA LEU A 113 16.05 20.82 12.43
C LEU A 113 16.26 21.89 11.35
N SER A 114 15.23 22.69 11.03
CA SER A 114 15.42 24.02 10.45
C SER A 114 16.05 24.94 11.50
N LEU A 115 17.32 24.70 11.81
CA LEU A 115 18.18 25.53 12.64
C LEU A 115 18.14 26.97 12.09
N ARG A 116 17.35 27.79 12.77
CA ARG A 116 17.44 29.24 12.90
C ARG A 116 18.51 29.90 12.03
N ARG A 117 18.14 30.29 10.81
CA ARG A 117 18.72 31.48 10.19
C ARG A 117 17.77 32.63 10.46
N CYS A 118 17.71 33.06 11.72
CA CYS A 118 17.11 34.36 12.04
C CYS A 118 18.02 35.41 11.43
N SER A 119 17.67 35.85 10.22
CA SER A 119 18.33 36.95 9.53
C SER A 119 18.31 38.19 10.42
N SER A 120 19.49 38.63 10.84
CA SER A 120 19.71 39.98 11.36
C SER A 120 19.20 40.99 10.33
N SER A 121 18.04 41.61 10.58
CA SER A 121 17.62 42.79 9.84
C SER A 121 18.29 44.01 10.46
N ARG A 122 19.37 44.47 9.82
CA ARG A 122 19.92 45.81 10.02
C ARG A 122 18.97 46.81 9.39
N TYR A 123 18.27 47.59 10.20
CA TYR A 123 17.70 48.86 9.75
C TYR A 123 18.71 49.99 10.02
N MET A 124 19.45 50.37 8.98
CA MET A 124 20.01 51.70 8.73
C MET A 124 19.66 52.00 7.26
N SER A 125 19.25 53.18 6.79
CA SER A 125 19.26 54.56 7.29
C SER A 125 18.38 55.39 6.35
N SER A 126 17.90 56.56 6.77
CA SER A 126 17.91 57.76 5.92
C SER A 126 17.57 59.01 6.72
N SER A 127 18.58 59.87 6.84
CA SER A 127 18.60 61.25 7.30
C SER A 127 17.68 62.20 6.54
N SER A 128 17.07 63.17 7.23
CA SER A 128 16.93 64.58 6.80
C SER A 128 16.39 65.49 7.94
N SER A 129 17.33 66.21 8.59
CA SER A 129 17.33 67.63 8.98
C SER A 129 16.02 68.38 9.33
N ARG A 130 15.98 68.98 10.54
CA ARG A 130 16.02 70.45 10.77
C ARG A 130 16.10 70.84 12.26
N GLN A 131 16.85 71.91 12.50
CA GLN A 131 17.18 72.59 13.77
C GLN A 131 15.98 73.07 14.60
N ARG A 132 16.13 73.19 15.92
CA ARG A 132 16.27 74.49 16.63
C ARG A 132 16.51 74.32 18.14
N SER A 133 17.29 75.27 18.65
CA SER A 133 17.78 75.48 20.02
C SER A 133 16.75 76.23 20.89
N LEU A 134 17.06 76.31 22.19
CA LEU A 134 16.44 77.08 23.30
C LEU A 134 15.22 76.37 23.92
N HIS A 135 15.15 76.11 25.23
CA HIS A 135 15.57 76.90 26.39
C HIS A 135 15.93 75.98 27.57
#